data_AF-A0A4Y8C8F9-F1
#
_entry.id   AF-A0A4Y8C8F9-F1
#
_cell.length_a   1.000
_cell.length_b   1.000
_cell.length_c   1.000
_cell.angle_alpha   90.00
_cell.angle_beta   90.00
_cell.angle_gamma   90.00
#
_symmetry.space_group_name_H-M   'P 1'
#
loop_
_entity.id
_entity.type
_entity.pdbx_description
1 polymer ?
#
loop_
_entity_poly.entity_id
_entity_poly.type
_entity_poly.pdbx_seq_one_letter_code
_entity_poly.pdbx_strand_id
1 'polypeptide(L)'
;AMLDLIKKLAKDGFVYTLEDGIYFDISKDEKYLSLLNRNLEENISRLSNEVQKRNESDFALWKFDENFYESEFGKGRPGWHTECVAMIDSIFENTLDIHAGGIDLLFPHHENEAAQCRCGCKRKLANIWL
;
A
#
# COMPACT_ATOMS: atom_id res chain seq x y z
N ALA A 1 1.66 7.22 -12.96
CA ALA A 1 1.15 5.97 -12.36
C ALA A 1 1.26 5.98 -10.83
N MET A 2 2.45 5.78 -10.23
CA MET A 2 2.59 5.69 -8.76
C MET A 2 2.12 6.97 -8.04
N LEU A 3 2.59 8.14 -8.49
CA LEU A 3 2.17 9.43 -7.91
C LEU A 3 0.65 9.65 -8.03
N ASP A 4 0.04 9.20 -9.14
CA ASP A 4 -1.41 9.31 -9.34
C ASP A 4 -2.20 8.41 -8.39
N LEU A 5 -1.71 7.21 -8.11
CA LEU A 5 -2.30 6.34 -7.09
C LEU A 5 -2.25 7.00 -5.71
N ILE A 6 -1.10 7.58 -5.34
CA ILE A 6 -0.93 8.30 -4.07
C ILE A 6 -1.88 9.50 -3.99
N LYS A 7 -2.04 10.27 -5.08
CA LYS A 7 -3.04 11.36 -5.14
C LYS A 7 -4.46 10.88 -4.90
N LYS A 8 -4.87 9.78 -5.56
CA LYS A 8 -6.22 9.21 -5.40
C LYS A 8 -6.45 8.84 -3.93
N LEU A 9 -5.49 8.15 -3.33
CA LEU A 9 -5.54 7.78 -1.91
C LEU A 9 -5.57 9.00 -0.98
N ALA A 10 -4.76 10.02 -1.28
CA ALA A 10 -4.68 11.25 -0.50
C ALA A 10 -5.98 12.04 -0.53
N LYS A 11 -6.58 12.17 -1.72
CA LYS A 11 -7.86 12.84 -1.93
C LYS A 11 -8.97 12.24 -1.06
N ASP A 12 -8.94 10.94 -0.85
CA ASP A 12 -9.95 10.21 -0.10
C ASP A 12 -9.58 10.01 1.38
N GLY A 13 -8.48 10.62 1.85
CA GLY A 13 -8.09 10.64 3.27
C GLY A 13 -7.42 9.35 3.78
N PHE A 14 -6.89 8.51 2.90
CA PHE A 14 -6.19 7.27 3.26
C PHE A 14 -4.70 7.47 3.59
N VAL A 15 -4.18 8.69 3.47
CA VAL A 15 -2.74 8.94 3.62
C VAL A 15 -2.45 9.97 4.70
N TYR A 16 -1.26 9.88 5.27
CA TYR A 16 -0.67 10.90 6.12
C TYR A 16 0.83 10.97 5.90
N THR A 17 1.44 12.09 6.28
CA THR A 17 2.88 12.33 6.10
C THR A 17 3.59 12.21 7.44
N LEU A 18 4.76 11.59 7.41
CA LEU A 18 5.75 11.56 8.48
C LEU A 18 7.04 12.21 7.97
N GLU A 19 8.02 12.39 8.85
CA GLU A 19 9.31 13.00 8.51
C GLU A 19 10.05 12.27 7.37
N ASP A 20 9.83 10.96 7.22
CA ASP A 20 10.54 10.12 6.26
C ASP A 20 9.68 9.63 5.09
N GLY A 21 8.43 10.10 4.95
CA GLY A 21 7.61 9.73 3.81
C GLY A 21 6.10 9.92 3.97
N ILE A 22 5.39 9.46 2.95
CA ILE A 22 3.93 9.38 2.91
C ILE A 22 3.51 7.94 3.19
N TYR A 23 2.56 7.78 4.10
CA TYR A 23 2.10 6.50 4.61
C TYR A 23 0.62 6.29 4.33
N PHE A 24 0.25 5.03 4.15
CA PHE A 24 -1.13 4.57 4.11
C PHE A 24 -1.62 4.32 5.55
N ASP A 25 -2.77 4.91 5.89
CA ASP A 25 -3.46 4.71 7.16
C ASP A 25 -4.36 3.47 7.08
N ILE A 26 -3.88 2.34 7.59
CA ILE A 26 -4.59 1.07 7.49
C ILE A 26 -5.92 1.08 8.25
N SER A 27 -6.08 1.95 9.25
CA SER A 27 -7.33 2.06 10.02
C SER A 27 -8.50 2.58 9.18
N LYS A 28 -8.23 3.17 8.02
CA LYS A 28 -9.25 3.69 7.10
C LYS A 28 -9.80 2.64 6.15
N ASP A 29 -9.13 1.49 6.02
CA ASP A 29 -9.58 0.38 5.19
C ASP A 29 -10.26 -0.70 6.03
N GLU A 30 -11.59 -0.68 6.05
CA GLU A 30 -12.42 -1.63 6.81
C GLU A 30 -12.20 -3.10 6.43
N LYS A 31 -11.55 -3.37 5.29
CA LYS A 31 -11.25 -4.73 4.79
C LYS A 31 -9.77 -5.07 4.86
N TYR A 32 -8.96 -4.29 5.56
CA TYR A 32 -7.56 -4.63 5.79
C TYR A 32 -7.44 -5.97 6.54
N LEU A 33 -6.47 -6.82 6.15
CA LEU A 33 -6.29 -8.23 6.58
C LEU A 33 -7.31 -9.23 6.02
N SER A 34 -8.08 -8.86 5.00
CA SER A 34 -9.08 -9.76 4.41
C SER A 34 -8.48 -10.89 3.57
N LEU A 35 -7.23 -10.80 3.09
CA LEU A 35 -6.58 -11.92 2.39
C LEU A 35 -5.99 -12.94 3.38
N LEU A 36 -5.41 -12.45 4.48
CA LEU A 36 -4.92 -13.32 5.55
C LEU A 36 -6.04 -14.04 6.31
N ASN A 37 -7.27 -13.51 6.26
CA ASN A 37 -8.40 -13.99 7.07
C ASN A 37 -8.07 -14.05 8.57
N ARG A 38 -7.41 -13.00 9.08
CA ARG A 38 -6.97 -12.86 10.47
C ARG A 38 -7.36 -11.49 11.02
N ASN A 39 -7.55 -11.39 12.34
CA ASN A 39 -7.85 -10.13 13.01
C ASN A 39 -6.59 -9.27 13.20
N LEU A 40 -6.78 -7.94 13.25
CA LEU A 40 -5.73 -6.94 13.47
C LEU A 40 -4.90 -7.20 14.74
N GLU A 41 -5.53 -7.74 15.79
CA GLU A 41 -4.87 -8.02 17.08
C GLU A 41 -3.82 -9.14 17.01
N GLU A 42 -3.90 -10.05 16.02
CA GLU A 42 -3.02 -11.20 15.92
C GLU A 42 -1.79 -10.98 15.02
N ASN A 43 -1.78 -9.93 14.18
CA ASN A 43 -0.73 -9.67 13.19
C ASN A 43 0.12 -8.42 13.48
N ILE A 44 0.31 -8.09 14.75
CA ILE A 44 1.35 -7.13 15.15
C ILE A 44 2.72 -7.71 14.75
N SER A 45 3.16 -7.34 13.55
CA SER A 45 4.54 -7.50 13.11
C SER A 45 5.43 -6.75 14.10
N ARG A 46 6.24 -7.51 14.86
CA ARG A 46 7.26 -6.98 15.79
C ARG A 46 8.44 -6.36 15.05
N LEU A 47 8.19 -5.48 14.09
CA LEU A 47 9.22 -4.64 13.51
C LEU A 47 9.29 -3.37 14.37
N SER A 48 10.33 -3.31 15.21
CA SER A 48 10.70 -2.11 15.95
C SER A 48 10.86 -0.95 14.96
N ASN A 49 9.94 0.00 14.97
CA ASN A 49 10.02 1.15 14.08
C ASN A 49 10.57 2.34 14.86
N GLU A 50 11.66 2.95 14.36
CA GLU A 50 12.18 4.24 14.80
C GLU A 50 11.20 5.39 14.51
N VAL A 51 10.22 5.15 13.63
CA VAL A 51 9.25 6.13 13.14
C VAL A 51 7.89 5.93 13.83
N GLN A 52 7.37 7.01 14.43
CA GLN A 52 6.05 7.02 15.09
C GLN A 52 4.90 7.01 14.07
N LYS A 53 4.53 5.82 13.61
CA LYS A 53 3.34 5.59 12.79
C LYS A 53 2.07 5.65 13.64
N ARG A 54 0.90 5.90 13.01
CA ARG A 54 -0.39 5.86 13.73
C ARG A 54 -0.76 4.43 14.11
N ASN A 55 -0.48 3.49 13.23
CA ASN A 55 -0.60 2.05 13.46
C ASN A 55 0.71 1.36 13.06
N GLU A 56 1.07 0.28 13.74
CA GLU A 56 2.33 -0.44 13.47
C GLU A 56 2.38 -1.03 12.04
N SER A 57 1.21 -1.42 11.51
CA SER A 57 1.04 -1.96 10.16
C SER A 57 0.90 -0.89 9.07
N ASP A 58 0.90 0.41 9.41
CA ASP A 58 0.94 1.46 8.39
C ASP A 58 2.23 1.33 7.57
N PHE A 59 2.10 1.49 6.26
CA PHE A 59 3.19 1.27 5.31
C PHE A 59 3.40 2.48 4.41
N ALA A 60 4.64 2.67 3.99
CA ALA A 60 4.99 3.80 3.13
C ALA A 60 4.47 3.58 1.71
N LEU A 61 3.87 4.63 1.16
CA LEU A 61 3.52 4.77 -0.25
C LEU A 61 4.63 5.49 -1.02
N TRP A 62 5.31 6.42 -0.35
CA TRP A 62 6.47 7.15 -0.86
C TRP A 62 7.45 7.38 0.29
N LYS A 63 8.72 7.03 0.10
CA LYS A 63 9.79 7.29 1.08
C LYS A 63 10.62 8.47 0.63
N PHE A 64 10.79 9.45 1.51
CA PHE A 64 11.63 10.62 1.23
C PHE A 64 13.10 10.23 1.24
N ASP A 65 13.81 10.63 0.18
CA ASP A 65 15.23 10.39 0.01
C ASP A 65 15.77 11.29 -1.11
N GLU A 66 16.75 12.12 -0.79
CA GLU A 66 17.33 13.11 -1.71
C GLU A 66 18.08 12.49 -2.90
N ASN A 67 18.43 11.21 -2.82
CA ASN A 67 19.19 10.51 -3.86
C ASN A 67 18.31 9.92 -4.96
N PHE A 68 16.98 10.06 -4.85
CA PHE A 68 16.02 9.45 -5.76
C PHE A 68 15.25 10.51 -6.57
N TYR A 69 14.01 10.21 -6.95
CA TYR A 69 13.24 10.95 -7.94
C TYR A 69 12.60 12.20 -7.34
N GLU A 70 12.61 13.29 -8.09
CA GLU A 70 11.83 14.47 -7.77
C GLU A 70 10.34 14.21 -8.03
N SER A 71 9.49 14.63 -7.08
CA SER A 71 8.04 14.50 -7.17
C SER A 71 7.35 15.65 -6.44
N GLU A 72 6.05 15.82 -6.68
CA GLU A 72 5.22 16.80 -5.96
C GLU A 72 5.10 16.54 -4.46
N PHE A 73 5.42 15.33 -4.03
CA PHE A 73 5.47 14.94 -2.62
C PHE A 73 6.83 15.18 -1.98
N GLY A 74 7.81 15.69 -2.74
CA GLY A 74 9.21 15.77 -2.36
C GLY A 74 10.06 14.68 -3.01
N LYS A 75 11.39 14.82 -2.91
CA LYS A 75 12.30 13.82 -3.47
C LYS A 75 12.21 12.50 -2.73
N GLY A 76 12.21 11.40 -3.48
CA GLY A 76 12.11 10.08 -2.88
C GLY A 76 11.85 8.98 -3.88
N ARG A 77 11.32 7.88 -3.35
CA ARG A 77 11.05 6.65 -4.10
C ARG A 77 9.73 6.04 -3.68
N PRO A 78 9.06 5.29 -4.58
CA PRO A 78 7.84 4.59 -4.23
C PRO A 78 8.05 3.56 -3.12
N GLY A 79 6.98 3.30 -2.38
CA GLY A 79 6.91 2.19 -1.44
C GLY A 79 6.84 0.85 -2.17
N TRP A 80 7.37 -0.18 -1.54
CA TRP A 80 7.49 -1.53 -2.10
C TRP A 80 6.17 -2.07 -2.69
N HIS A 81 5.05 -1.86 -1.98
CA HIS A 81 3.73 -2.34 -2.40
C HIS A 81 3.07 -1.44 -3.46
N THR A 82 3.48 -0.17 -3.55
CA THR A 82 2.83 0.84 -4.41
C THR A 82 3.20 0.66 -5.88
N GLU A 83 4.41 0.16 -6.14
CA GLU A 83 4.89 -0.10 -7.50
C GLU A 83 3.99 -1.10 -8.22
N CYS A 84 3.74 -2.27 -7.63
CA CYS A 84 2.90 -3.32 -8.22
C CYS A 84 1.50 -2.84 -8.55
N VAL A 85 0.81 -2.19 -7.60
CA VAL A 85 -0.56 -1.71 -7.80
C VAL A 85 -0.63 -0.69 -8.92
N ALA A 86 0.30 0.27 -8.94
CA ALA A 86 0.33 1.31 -9.96
C ALA A 86 0.62 0.73 -11.35
N MET A 87 1.55 -0.22 -11.47
CA MET A 87 1.84 -0.89 -12.74
C MET A 87 0.65 -1.73 -13.23
N ILE A 88 0.06 -2.54 -12.35
CA ILE A 88 -1.10 -3.37 -12.68
C ILE A 88 -2.27 -2.50 -13.15
N ASP A 89 -2.59 -1.44 -12.42
CA ASP A 89 -3.68 -0.53 -12.80
C ASP A 89 -3.39 0.14 -14.16
N SER A 90 -2.14 0.54 -14.41
CA SER A 90 -1.76 1.19 -15.67
C SER A 90 -1.79 0.29 -16.91
N ILE A 91 -1.64 -1.03 -16.73
CA ILE A 91 -1.60 -1.99 -17.84
C ILE A 91 -2.98 -2.60 -18.08
N PHE A 92 -3.66 -3.00 -17.00
CA PHE A 92 -4.90 -3.77 -17.09
C PHE A 92 -6.15 -2.92 -16.95
N GLU A 93 -6.08 -1.82 -16.19
CA GLU A 93 -7.21 -0.92 -15.88
C GLU A 93 -8.48 -1.62 -15.34
N ASN A 94 -8.38 -2.91 -15.00
CA ASN A 94 -9.49 -3.76 -14.57
C ASN A 94 -9.02 -4.84 -13.58
N THR A 95 -9.96 -5.48 -12.87
CA THR A 95 -9.66 -6.51 -11.87
C THR A 95 -8.99 -7.70 -12.55
N LEU A 96 -7.86 -8.14 -12.00
CA LEU A 96 -7.15 -9.33 -12.48
C LEU A 96 -7.96 -10.59 -12.20
N ASP A 97 -7.87 -11.55 -13.10
CA ASP A 97 -8.38 -12.89 -12.83
C ASP A 97 -7.55 -13.57 -11.74
N ILE A 98 -6.22 -13.56 -11.89
CA ILE A 98 -5.27 -14.19 -10.98
C ILE A 98 -4.15 -13.20 -10.69
N HIS A 99 -3.82 -13.06 -9.41
CA HIS A 99 -2.59 -12.43 -8.94
C HIS A 99 -1.82 -13.45 -8.11
N ALA A 100 -0.53 -13.64 -8.40
CA ALA A 100 0.25 -14.75 -7.86
C ALA A 100 1.56 -14.25 -7.24
N GLY A 101 2.04 -14.97 -6.23
CA GLY A 101 3.33 -14.67 -5.60
C GLY A 101 3.78 -15.78 -4.65
N GLY A 102 4.95 -15.60 -4.04
CA GLY A 102 5.39 -16.49 -2.97
C GLY A 102 4.46 -16.39 -1.75
N ILE A 103 4.37 -17.43 -0.93
CA ILE A 103 3.56 -17.44 0.30
C ILE A 103 4.01 -16.35 1.29
N ASP A 104 5.29 -15.98 1.25
CA ASP A 104 5.89 -14.88 1.99
C ASP A 104 5.38 -13.50 1.53
N LEU A 105 4.87 -13.39 0.29
CA LEU A 105 4.25 -12.17 -0.21
C LEU A 105 2.80 -12.03 0.22
N LEU A 106 2.13 -13.08 0.71
CA LEU A 106 0.75 -12.98 1.19
C LEU A 106 0.60 -11.85 2.22
N PHE A 107 1.57 -11.73 3.14
CA PHE A 107 1.65 -10.61 4.08
C PHE A 107 3.10 -10.16 4.33
N PRO A 108 3.37 -8.85 4.33
CA PRO A 108 2.40 -7.77 4.18
C PRO A 108 2.08 -7.41 2.71
N HIS A 109 2.77 -8.02 1.74
CA HIS A 109 2.82 -7.47 0.38
C HIS A 109 1.46 -7.46 -0.35
N HIS A 110 0.88 -8.63 -0.62
CA HIS A 110 -0.41 -8.77 -1.30
C HIS A 110 -1.56 -8.10 -0.53
N GLU A 111 -1.54 -8.16 0.80
CA GLU A 111 -2.52 -7.49 1.64
C GLU A 111 -2.47 -5.96 1.44
N ASN A 112 -1.28 -5.38 1.43
CA ASN A 112 -1.07 -3.95 1.20
C ASN A 112 -1.37 -3.54 -0.24
N GLU A 113 -1.14 -4.42 -1.22
CA GLU A 113 -1.56 -4.19 -2.60
C GLU A 113 -3.08 -4.16 -2.73
N ALA A 114 -3.77 -5.14 -2.13
CA ALA A 114 -5.22 -5.23 -2.14
C ALA A 114 -5.86 -4.01 -1.46
N ALA A 115 -5.29 -3.55 -0.35
CA ALA A 115 -5.72 -2.34 0.36
C ALA A 115 -5.59 -1.09 -0.52
N GLN A 116 -4.41 -0.86 -1.12
CA GLN A 116 -4.19 0.28 -2.01
C GLN A 116 -5.10 0.27 -3.24
N CYS A 117 -5.28 -0.89 -3.88
CA CYS A 117 -6.16 -0.99 -5.06
C CYS A 117 -7.63 -0.75 -4.69
N ARG A 118 -8.09 -1.35 -3.59
CA ARG A 118 -9.46 -1.16 -3.08
C ARG A 118 -9.73 0.30 -2.74
N CYS A 119 -8.81 0.94 -2.04
CA CYS A 119 -8.99 2.32 -1.58
C CYS A 119 -8.73 3.35 -2.68
N GLY A 120 -7.74 3.12 -3.55
CA GLY A 120 -7.31 4.07 -4.59
C GLY A 120 -7.99 3.86 -5.95
N CYS A 121 -8.15 2.62 -6.38
CA CYS A 121 -8.79 2.26 -7.66
C CYS A 121 -10.28 1.90 -7.51
N LYS A 122 -10.80 1.80 -6.27
CA LYS A 122 -12.21 1.51 -5.97
C LYS A 122 -12.70 0.17 -6.51
N ARG A 123 -11.80 -0.82 -6.60
CA ARG A 123 -12.08 -2.18 -7.06
C ARG A 123 -11.14 -3.18 -6.37
N LYS A 124 -11.48 -4.47 -6.42
CA LYS A 124 -10.52 -5.52 -6.02
C LYS A 124 -9.37 -5.59 -7.03
N LEU A 125 -8.16 -5.86 -6.52
CA LEU A 125 -7.00 -6.06 -7.38
C LEU A 125 -7.15 -7.35 -8.21
N ALA A 126 -7.52 -8.45 -7.56
CA ALA A 126 -7.66 -9.77 -8.18
C ALA A 126 -8.88 -10.55 -7.68
N ASN A 127 -9.37 -11.48 -8.52
CA ASN A 127 -10.40 -12.46 -8.16
C ASN A 127 -9.82 -13.65 -7.38
N ILE A 128 -8.64 -14.10 -7.78
CA ILE A 128 -7.93 -15.25 -7.20
C ILE A 128 -6.52 -14.82 -6.82
N TRP A 129 -6.09 -15.21 -5.62
CA TRP A 129 -4.73 -15.06 -5.12
C TRP A 129 -4.08 -16.43 -5.04
N LEU A 130 -2.94 -16.61 -5.70
CA LEU A 130 -2.23 -17.89 -5.81
C LEU A 130 -0.84 -17.84 -5.19
#